data_AF-A0A5N1IDU7-F1
#
_entry.id   AF-A0A5N1IDU7-F1
#
_cell.length_a   1.000
_cell.length_b   1.000
_cell.length_c   1.000
_cell.angle_alpha   90.00
_cell.angle_beta   90.00
_cell.angle_gamma   90.00
#
_symmetry.space_group_name_H-M   'P 1'
#
loop_
_entity.id
_entity.type
_entity.pdbx_description
1 polymer ?
#
loop_
_entity_poly.entity_id
_entity_poly.type
_entity_poly.pdbx_seq_one_letter_code
_entity_poly.pdbx_strand_id
1 'polypeptide(L)' 'MPSKKNNFEEQLADLEKIVNNLENGNVPLDEALEQFQAGVKISRDLEKKLTAAEETVAKLIDKDGSEHELDPQNAAAPEE' A
#
# COMPACT_ATOMS: atom_id res chain seq x y z
N MET A 1 9.40 16.03 -17.38
CA MET A 1 8.59 14.85 -17.75
C MET A 1 7.86 14.42 -16.49
N PRO A 2 6.51 14.35 -16.46
CA PRO A 2 5.82 14.18 -15.19
C PRO A 2 6.11 12.78 -14.64
N SER A 3 6.58 12.77 -13.40
CA SER A 3 7.06 11.62 -12.63
C SER A 3 6.02 10.51 -12.53
N LYS A 4 6.54 9.31 -12.25
CA LYS A 4 5.99 8.05 -11.71
C LYS A 4 4.76 8.07 -10.76
N LYS A 5 4.01 9.16 -10.64
CA LYS A 5 2.80 9.41 -9.82
C LYS A 5 1.56 8.59 -10.18
N ASN A 6 1.74 7.57 -11.01
CA ASN A 6 0.65 6.80 -11.57
C ASN A 6 0.67 5.35 -11.06
N ASN A 7 1.83 4.79 -10.68
CA ASN A 7 1.89 3.35 -10.44
C ASN A 7 1.31 2.91 -9.07
N PHE A 8 1.29 3.79 -8.06
CA PHE A 8 0.69 3.46 -6.76
C PHE A 8 -0.81 3.76 -6.79
N GLU A 9 -1.18 4.96 -7.21
CA GLU A 9 -2.55 5.45 -7.27
C GLU A 9 -3.41 4.64 -8.24
N GLU A 10 -2.88 4.22 -9.40
CA GLU A 10 -3.59 3.31 -10.32
C GLU A 10 -3.81 1.93 -9.68
N GLN A 11 -2.79 1.37 -9.00
CA GLN A 11 -2.92 0.07 -8.33
C GLN A 11 -3.90 0.14 -7.15
N LEU A 12 -3.95 1.25 -6.43
CA LEU A 12 -4.93 1.46 -5.37
C LEU A 12 -6.34 1.53 -5.95
N ALA A 13 -6.55 2.28 -7.04
CA ALA A 13 -7.84 2.35 -7.72
C ALA A 13 -8.30 0.99 -8.28
N ASP A 14 -7.37 0.20 -8.81
CA ASP A 14 -7.65 -1.17 -9.28
C ASP A 14 -8.06 -2.09 -8.12
N LEU A 15 -7.39 -1.99 -6.97
CA LEU A 15 -7.75 -2.73 -5.76
C LEU A 15 -9.15 -2.33 -5.26
N GLU A 16 -9.46 -1.03 -5.18
CA GLU A 16 -10.77 -0.53 -4.79
C GLU A 16 -11.87 -1.07 -5.71
N LYS A 17 -11.62 -1.11 -7.02
CA LYS A 17 -12.57 -1.66 -7.99
C LYS A 17 -12.82 -3.15 -7.76
N ILE A 18 -11.77 -3.92 -7.49
CA ILE A 18 -11.89 -5.35 -7.16
C ILE A 18 -12.73 -5.55 -5.90
N VAL A 19 -12.45 -4.79 -4.83
CA VAL A 19 -13.20 -4.88 -3.57
C VAL A 19 -14.67 -4.55 -3.80
N ASN A 20 -14.97 -3.43 -4.47
CA ASN A 20 -16.35 -3.05 -4.78
C ASN A 20 -17.09 -4.13 -5.59
N ASN A 21 -16.43 -4.76 -6.56
CA ASN A 21 -17.03 -5.83 -7.34
C ASN A 21 -17.34 -7.07 -6.50
N LEU A 22 -16.41 -7.47 -5.62
CA LEU A 22 -16.59 -8.60 -4.71
C LEU A 22 -17.71 -8.34 -3.69
N GLU A 23 -17.78 -7.13 -3.14
CA GLU A 23 -18.82 -6.72 -2.18
C GLU A 23 -20.22 -6.68 -2.80
N ASN A 24 -20.33 -6.31 -4.08
CA ASN A 24 -21.60 -6.31 -4.80
C ASN A 24 -22.20 -7.72 -4.99
N GLY A 25 -21.39 -8.78 -4.86
CA GLY A 25 -21.86 -10.17 -4.83
C GLY A 25 -22.49 -10.69 -6.13
N ASN A 26 -22.49 -9.92 -7.21
CA ASN A 26 -23.07 -10.28 -8.51
C ASN A 26 -22.03 -10.90 -9.47
N VAL A 27 -21.00 -11.55 -8.91
CA VAL A 27 -19.86 -12.12 -9.64
C VAL A 27 -19.89 -13.64 -9.48
N PRO A 28 -19.76 -14.43 -10.56
CA PRO A 28 -19.64 -15.90 -10.46
C PRO A 28 -18.49 -16.31 -9.53
N LEU A 29 -18.62 -17.46 -8.87
CA LEU A 29 -17.63 -17.94 -7.89
C LEU A 29 -16.21 -18.01 -8.47
N ASP A 30 -16.06 -18.54 -9.68
CA ASP A 30 -14.74 -18.67 -10.31
C ASP A 30 -14.09 -17.31 -10.57
N GLU A 31 -14.88 -16.34 -11.06
CA GLU A 31 -14.40 -14.97 -11.29
C GLU A 31 -14.15 -14.23 -9.97
N ALA A 32 -14.94 -14.48 -8.93
CA ALA A 32 -14.71 -13.94 -7.59
C ALA A 32 -13.38 -14.46 -7.00
N LEU A 33 -13.02 -15.71 -7.24
CA LEU A 33 -11.73 -16.27 -6.83
C LEU A 33 -10.56 -15.63 -7.57
N GLU A 34 -10.69 -15.41 -8.89
CA GLU A 34 -9.68 -14.70 -9.68
C GLU A 34 -9.50 -13.25 -9.20
N GLN A 35 -10.60 -12.53 -8.99
CA GLN A 35 -10.60 -11.16 -8.48
C GLN A 35 -9.98 -11.09 -7.08
N PHE A 36 -10.31 -12.03 -6.18
CA PHE A 36 -9.71 -12.11 -4.85
C PHE A 36 -8.19 -12.34 -4.93
N GLN A 37 -7.72 -13.27 -5.77
CA GLN A 37 -6.30 -13.52 -5.94
C GLN A 37 -5.57 -12.28 -6.49
N ALA A 38 -6.16 -11.58 -7.46
CA ALA A 38 -5.64 -10.33 -8.00
C ALA A 38 -5.58 -9.24 -6.91
N GLY A 39 -6.65 -9.08 -6.14
CA GLY A 39 -6.73 -8.12 -5.04
C GLY A 39 -5.66 -8.35 -3.97
N VAL A 40 -5.47 -9.61 -3.54
CA VAL A 40 -4.40 -9.98 -2.58
C VAL A 40 -3.01 -9.65 -3.13
N LYS A 41 -2.76 -9.89 -4.42
CA LYS A 41 -1.49 -9.55 -5.04
C LYS A 41 -1.25 -8.04 -5.02
N ILE A 42 -2.24 -7.26 -5.46
CA ILE A 42 -2.15 -5.80 -5.51
C ILE A 42 -1.95 -5.23 -4.10
N SER A 43 -2.71 -5.71 -3.12
CA SER A 43 -2.58 -5.29 -1.71
C SER A 43 -1.15 -5.49 -1.19
N ARG A 44 -0.55 -6.65 -1.43
CA ARG A 44 0.85 -6.93 -1.04
C ARG A 44 1.86 -6.05 -1.76
N ASP A 45 1.61 -5.75 -3.04
CA ASP A 45 2.50 -4.88 -3.82
C ASP A 45 2.42 -3.42 -3.34
N LEU A 46 1.24 -2.94 -2.96
CA LEU A 46 1.03 -1.63 -2.34
C LEU A 46 1.68 -1.53 -0.95
N GLU A 47 1.49 -2.54 -0.10
CA GLU A 47 2.12 -2.63 1.23
C GLU A 47 3.65 -2.51 1.11
N LYS A 48 4.28 -3.31 0.24
CA LYS A 48 5.74 -3.23 0.01
C LYS A 48 6.20 -1.84 -0.41
N LYS A 49 5.42 -1.14 -1.24
CA LYS A 49 5.75 0.23 -1.68
C LYS A 49 5.66 1.21 -0.52
N LEU A 50 4.64 1.07 0.34
CA LEU A 50 4.49 1.89 1.54
C LEU A 50 5.65 1.64 2.50
N THR A 51 5.97 0.38 2.81
CA THR A 51 7.12 0.03 3.65
C THR A 51 8.43 0.56 3.09
N ALA A 52 8.67 0.43 1.77
CA ALA A 52 9.87 0.98 1.15
C ALA A 52 9.93 2.52 1.22
N ALA A 53 8.78 3.19 1.13
CA ALA A 53 8.69 4.64 1.30
C ALA A 53 8.95 5.04 2.75
N GLU A 54 8.36 4.34 3.71
CA GLU A 54 8.58 4.53 5.16
C GLU A 54 10.05 4.34 5.50
N GLU A 55 10.70 3.27 5.02
CA GLU A 55 12.14 3.08 5.20
C GLU A 55 12.97 4.20 4.59
N THR A 56 12.57 4.71 3.41
CA THR A 56 13.27 5.82 2.76
C THR A 56 13.14 7.10 3.56
N VAL A 57 11.98 7.34 4.18
CA VAL A 57 11.71 8.47 5.07
C VAL A 57 12.45 8.31 6.41
N ALA A 58 12.47 7.12 7.00
CA ALA A 58 13.25 6.84 8.21
C ALA A 58 14.76 7.04 7.99
N LYS A 59 15.26 6.69 6.79
CA LYS A 59 16.65 6.95 6.38
C LYS A 59 16.92 8.43 6.07
N LEU A 60 15.88 9.26 5.90
CA LEU A 60 16.01 10.72 5.85
C LEU A 60 16.10 11.27 7.27
N ILE A 61 17.31 11.12 7.81
CA ILE A 61 17.91 11.82 8.95
C ILE A 61 17.24 13.16 9.28
N ASP A 62 16.84 13.33 10.54
CA ASP A 62 16.47 14.62 11.11
C ASP A 62 17.64 15.61 11.05
N LYS A 63 17.37 16.91 11.12
CA LYS A 63 18.39 17.99 10.98
C LYS A 63 19.59 17.89 11.93
N ASP A 64 19.52 17.05 12.95
CA ASP A 64 20.50 16.80 14.00
C ASP A 64 21.35 15.53 13.80
N GLY A 65 21.04 14.68 12.82
CA GLY A 65 21.80 13.44 12.56
C GLY A 65 21.27 12.19 13.27
N SER A 66 20.12 12.26 13.94
CA SER A 66 19.55 11.15 14.71
C SER A 66 18.74 10.20 13.81
N GLU A 67 19.02 8.89 13.91
CA GLU A 67 18.28 7.81 13.21
C GLU A 67 17.23 7.24 14.16
N HIS A 68 15.96 7.35 13.81
CA HIS A 68 14.85 6.78 14.57
C HIS A 68 14.25 5.57 13.82
N GLU A 69 14.09 4.44 14.52
CA GLU A 69 13.35 3.30 14.00
C GLU A 69 11.85 3.63 14.01
N LEU A 70 11.20 3.53 12.84
CA LEU A 70 9.75 3.49 12.76
C LEU A 70 9.30 2.07 13.10
N ASP A 71 8.45 1.93 14.12
CA ASP A 71 7.76 0.67 14.40
C ASP A 71 6.62 0.49 13.39
N PRO A 72 6.73 -0.42 12.40
CA PRO A 72 5.73 -0.59 11.35
C PRO A 72 4.41 -1.19 11.87
N GLN A 73 4.34 -1.61 13.14
CA GLN A 73 3.11 -2.04 13.80
C GLN A 73 2.45 -0.96 14.66
N ASN A 74 3.08 0.21 14.84
CA ASN A 74 2.57 1.29 15.68
C ASN A 74 2.56 2.62 14.92
N ALA A 75 1.38 3.02 14.41
CA ALA A 75 1.17 4.26 13.67
C ALA A 75 1.20 5.54 14.56
N ALA A 76 1.45 5.40 15.86
CA ALA A 76 1.63 6.56 16.74
C ALA A 76 3.05 7.10 16.56
N ALA A 77 3.17 8.41 16.29
CA ALA A 77 4.45 9.11 16.29
C ALA A 77 5.17 8.88 17.64
N PRO A 78 6.52 8.79 17.66
CA PRO A 78 7.25 8.66 18.92
C PRO A 78 6.86 9.82 19.84
N GLU A 79 6.29 9.51 21.00
CA GLU A 79 6.14 10.50 22.06
C GLU A 79 7.55 10.88 22.55
N GLU A 80 7.78 12.18 22.69
CA GLU A 80 9.06 12.80 23.07
C GLU A 80 9.72 12.16 24.32
#